data_AF-A0A1I2N3K8-F1
#
_entry.id   AF-A0A1I2N3K8-F1
#
_cell.length_a   1.000
_cell.length_b   1.000
_cell.length_c   1.000
_cell.angle_alpha   90.00
_cell.angle_beta   90.00
_cell.angle_gamma   90.00
#
_symmetry.space_group_name_H-M   'P 1'
#
loop_
_entity.id
_entity.type
_entity.pdbx_description
1 polymer ?
#
loop_
_entity_poly.entity_id
_entity_poly.type
_entity_poly.pdbx_seq_one_letter_code
_entity_poly.pdbx_strand_id
1 'polypeptide(L)'
;MHVVHESSSRIERSDGVIRLRRPGTAAFVGVLALGMMALGVAAMVSPPGENSLVDRLISASLCVALAWVIWRTGGYPRLEITPSHLIVRNPVFTHEIPWRAIDDVEAVDGLTIVMPDYYYVRALAFGGSIFLDIFGDRTLRRAQRLIAAARDRPLAGPDMPPPEPRRLLHVQWWLLPVVLILVVVVAWGTWKLDTPALWRPR
;
A
#
# COMPACT_ATOMS: atom_id res chain seq x y z
N MET A 1 -15.06 -34.34 -8.74
CA MET A 1 -14.80 -33.04 -9.38
C MET A 1 -15.07 -31.95 -8.36
N HIS A 2 -14.01 -31.44 -7.71
CA HIS A 2 -14.14 -30.30 -6.78
C HIS A 2 -14.06 -29.01 -7.60
N VAL A 3 -15.19 -28.30 -7.70
CA VAL A 3 -15.21 -26.92 -8.18
C VAL A 3 -14.58 -26.08 -7.09
N VAL A 4 -13.28 -25.80 -7.25
CA VAL A 4 -12.58 -24.83 -6.41
C VAL A 4 -13.19 -23.47 -6.71
N HIS A 5 -13.92 -22.91 -5.74
CA HIS A 5 -14.35 -21.51 -5.77
C HIS A 5 -13.09 -20.63 -5.85
N GLU A 6 -12.72 -20.26 -7.07
CA GLU A 6 -11.67 -19.30 -7.36
C GLU A 6 -12.05 -17.99 -6.67
N SER A 7 -11.33 -17.61 -5.62
CA SER A 7 -11.53 -16.31 -4.99
C SER A 7 -11.19 -15.24 -6.02
N SER A 8 -12.24 -14.62 -6.52
CA SER A 8 -12.27 -13.64 -7.58
C SER A 8 -11.33 -12.48 -7.26
N SER A 9 -10.12 -12.51 -7.83
CA SER A 9 -9.42 -11.27 -8.14
C SER A 9 -10.31 -10.53 -9.14
N ARG A 10 -11.00 -9.48 -8.68
CA ARG A 10 -11.90 -8.68 -9.51
C ARG A 10 -11.09 -7.98 -10.61
N ILE A 11 -11.04 -8.59 -11.79
CA ILE A 11 -10.44 -8.00 -12.99
C ILE A 11 -11.50 -7.07 -13.57
N GLU A 12 -11.34 -5.78 -13.30
CA GLU A 12 -12.12 -4.74 -13.96
C GLU A 12 -11.43 -4.45 -15.28
N ARG A 13 -11.96 -5.02 -16.37
CA ARG A 13 -11.48 -4.81 -17.74
C ARG A 13 -12.31 -3.69 -18.36
N SER A 14 -11.83 -2.45 -18.22
CA SER A 14 -12.36 -1.28 -18.91
C SER A 14 -11.30 -0.83 -19.92
N ASP A 15 -11.70 -0.72 -21.19
CA ASP A 15 -10.92 -0.09 -22.28
C ASP A 15 -9.52 -0.68 -22.53
N GLY A 16 -9.36 -1.99 -22.38
CA GLY A 16 -8.08 -2.68 -22.63
C GLY A 16 -7.05 -2.55 -21.51
N VAL A 17 -7.38 -1.85 -20.42
CA VAL A 17 -6.57 -1.77 -19.20
C VAL A 17 -6.94 -2.93 -18.28
N ILE A 18 -5.94 -3.73 -17.89
CA ILE A 18 -6.11 -4.79 -16.90
C ILE A 18 -5.62 -4.26 -15.56
N ARG A 19 -6.55 -4.06 -14.62
CA ARG A 19 -6.21 -3.67 -13.25
C ARG A 19 -6.07 -4.91 -12.37
N LEU A 20 -4.91 -5.07 -11.76
CA LEU A 20 -4.64 -6.13 -10.80
C LEU A 20 -4.59 -5.52 -9.40
N ARG A 21 -5.51 -5.99 -8.55
CA ARG A 21 -5.55 -5.69 -7.12
C ARG A 21 -5.57 -7.00 -6.34
N ARG A 22 -4.80 -7.06 -5.24
CA ARG A 22 -4.76 -8.25 -4.38
C ARG A 22 -5.92 -8.17 -3.37
N PRO A 23 -6.94 -9.05 -3.46
CA PRO A 23 -8.09 -8.99 -2.55
C PRO A 23 -7.72 -9.32 -1.10
N GLY A 24 -6.76 -10.23 -0.90
CA GLY A 24 -6.27 -10.61 0.43
C GLY A 24 -5.63 -9.45 1.20
N THR A 25 -4.86 -8.60 0.52
CA THR A 25 -4.26 -7.40 1.13
C THR A 25 -5.34 -6.44 1.61
N ALA A 26 -6.37 -6.18 0.79
CA ALA A 26 -7.47 -5.29 1.18
C ALA A 26 -8.26 -5.83 2.39
N ALA A 27 -8.51 -7.14 2.45
CA ALA A 27 -9.19 -7.76 3.58
C ALA A 27 -8.37 -7.68 4.87
N PHE A 28 -7.08 -8.04 4.83
CA PHE A 28 -6.19 -7.95 5.97
C PHE A 28 -6.04 -6.52 6.49
N VAL A 29 -5.78 -5.58 5.57
CA VAL A 29 -5.69 -4.15 5.88
C VAL A 29 -7.00 -3.64 6.47
N GLY A 30 -8.14 -4.13 5.99
CA GLY A 30 -9.46 -3.88 6.57
C GLY A 30 -9.58 -4.38 8.01
N VAL A 31 -9.17 -5.62 8.29
CA VAL A 31 -9.18 -6.20 9.64
C VAL A 31 -8.28 -5.40 10.58
N LEU A 32 -7.07 -5.03 10.13
CA LEU A 32 -6.14 -4.24 10.93
C LEU A 32 -6.70 -2.83 11.22
N ALA A 33 -7.29 -2.18 10.22
CA ALA A 33 -7.95 -0.89 10.40
C ALA A 33 -9.15 -0.99 11.37
N LEU A 34 -9.97 -2.05 11.28
CA LEU A 34 -11.05 -2.33 12.23
C LEU A 34 -10.52 -2.53 13.65
N GLY A 35 -9.44 -3.29 13.82
CA GLY A 35 -8.80 -3.50 15.12
C GLY A 35 -8.31 -2.19 15.73
N MET A 36 -7.68 -1.32 14.94
CA MET A 36 -7.28 0.01 15.39
C MET A 36 -8.48 0.87 15.81
N MET A 37 -9.57 0.84 15.04
CA MET A 37 -10.79 1.56 15.43
C MET A 37 -11.39 1.02 16.73
N ALA A 38 -11.38 -0.30 16.93
CA ALA A 38 -11.84 -0.92 18.17
C ALA A 38 -11.00 -0.48 19.39
N LEU A 39 -9.68 -0.37 19.24
CA LEU A 39 -8.79 0.18 20.27
C LEU A 39 -9.11 1.65 20.59
N GLY A 40 -9.40 2.46 19.57
CA GLY A 40 -9.81 3.84 19.76
C GLY A 40 -11.12 3.97 20.55
N VAL A 41 -12.10 3.10 20.27
CA VAL A 41 -13.36 3.02 21.04
C VAL A 41 -13.10 2.55 22.48
N ALA A 42 -12.27 1.52 22.67
CA ALA A 42 -11.92 1.02 24.00
C ALA A 42 -11.25 2.10 24.87
N ALA A 43 -10.39 2.93 24.28
CA ALA A 43 -9.78 4.08 24.96
C ALA A 43 -10.82 5.12 25.42
N MET A 44 -11.91 5.31 24.68
CA MET A 44 -12.99 6.23 25.06
C MET A 44 -13.84 5.69 26.22
N VAL A 45 -14.08 4.37 26.24
CA VAL A 45 -14.96 3.70 27.21
C VAL A 45 -14.22 3.36 28.53
N SER A 46 -12.91 3.55 28.60
CA SER A 46 -12.12 3.23 29.80
C SER A 46 -12.65 3.96 31.06
N PRO A 47 -12.54 3.38 32.27
CA PRO A 47 -13.15 3.96 33.47
C PRO A 47 -12.68 5.39 33.76
N PRO A 48 -13.56 6.33 34.15
CA PRO A 48 -13.20 7.70 34.54
C PRO A 48 -12.38 7.67 35.83
N GLY A 49 -11.06 7.61 35.70
CA GLY A 49 -10.13 7.57 36.83
C GLY A 49 -8.68 7.44 36.41
N GLU A 50 -8.41 6.77 35.27
CA GLU A 50 -7.03 6.52 34.81
C GLU A 50 -6.51 7.56 33.83
N ASN A 51 -7.40 8.18 33.04
CA ASN A 51 -7.03 9.10 31.96
C ASN A 51 -8.03 10.26 31.85
N SER A 52 -7.54 11.47 31.62
CA SER A 52 -8.39 12.64 31.35
C SER A 52 -9.18 12.45 30.05
N LEU A 53 -10.31 13.17 29.88
CA LEU A 53 -11.08 13.15 28.63
C LEU A 53 -10.21 13.52 27.43
N VAL A 54 -9.29 14.47 27.61
CA VAL A 54 -8.34 14.92 26.58
C VAL A 54 -7.42 13.77 26.15
N ASP A 55 -6.85 13.03 27.09
CA ASP A 55 -5.95 11.90 26.78
C ASP A 55 -6.69 10.80 25.98
N ARG A 56 -7.98 10.56 26.27
CA ARG A 56 -8.82 9.60 25.53
C ARG A 56 -9.11 10.05 24.11
N LEU A 57 -9.47 11.32 23.94
CA LEU A 57 -9.73 11.91 22.61
C LEU A 57 -8.48 11.87 21.74
N ILE A 58 -7.31 12.15 22.30
CA ILE A 58 -6.02 12.05 21.60
C ILE A 58 -5.77 10.59 21.19
N SER A 59 -5.92 9.64 22.13
CA SER A 59 -5.71 8.22 21.87
C SER A 59 -6.64 7.67 20.79
N ALA A 60 -7.94 8.01 20.86
CA ALA A 60 -8.93 7.62 19.87
C ALA A 60 -8.62 8.22 18.49
N SER A 61 -8.28 9.51 18.46
CA SER A 61 -7.92 10.21 17.22
C SER A 61 -6.68 9.60 16.57
N LEU A 62 -5.67 9.21 17.37
CA LEU A 62 -4.48 8.52 16.90
C LEU A 62 -4.82 7.15 16.30
N CYS A 63 -5.70 6.39 16.95
CA CYS A 63 -6.15 5.10 16.44
C CYS A 63 -6.88 5.23 15.10
N VAL A 64 -7.78 6.20 14.97
CA VAL A 64 -8.50 6.48 13.71
C VAL A 64 -7.53 6.91 12.61
N ALA A 65 -6.59 7.81 12.93
CA ALA A 65 -5.56 8.25 12.00
C ALA A 65 -4.73 7.08 11.49
N LEU A 66 -4.27 6.20 12.38
CA LEU A 66 -3.47 5.04 12.01
C LEU A 66 -4.29 4.03 11.18
N ALA A 67 -5.55 3.77 11.56
CA ALA A 67 -6.46 2.94 10.77
C ALA A 67 -6.62 3.47 9.35
N TRP A 68 -6.77 4.80 9.21
CA TRP A 68 -6.87 5.45 7.91
C TRP A 68 -5.57 5.36 7.10
N VAL A 69 -4.41 5.56 7.74
CA VAL A 69 -3.09 5.39 7.10
C VAL A 69 -2.93 3.96 6.59
N ILE A 70 -3.19 2.97 7.44
CA ILE A 70 -3.13 1.53 7.10
C ILE A 70 -4.05 1.23 5.91
N TRP A 71 -5.29 1.72 5.97
CA TRP A 71 -6.25 1.55 4.88
C TRP A 71 -5.76 2.16 3.57
N ARG A 72 -5.19 3.37 3.62
CA ARG A 72 -4.68 4.05 2.43
C ARG A 72 -3.42 3.39 1.88
N THR A 73 -2.46 3.04 2.72
CA THR A 73 -1.19 2.45 2.28
C THR A 73 -1.35 1.02 1.78
N GLY A 74 -2.26 0.23 2.39
CA GLY A 74 -2.49 -1.15 1.99
C GLY A 74 -3.58 -1.32 0.93
N GLY A 75 -4.56 -0.41 0.89
CA GLY A 75 -5.69 -0.47 -0.04
C GLY A 75 -5.43 0.19 -1.39
N TYR A 76 -4.53 1.17 -1.45
CA TYR A 76 -4.25 1.96 -2.66
C TYR A 76 -3.30 1.31 -3.67
N PRO A 77 -2.25 0.55 -3.27
CA PRO A 77 -1.31 0.00 -4.22
C PRO A 77 -2.00 -0.86 -5.26
N ARG A 78 -1.76 -0.54 -6.53
CA ARG A 78 -2.40 -1.22 -7.66
C ARG A 78 -1.48 -1.25 -8.86
N LEU A 79 -1.62 -2.30 -9.65
CA LEU A 79 -0.87 -2.49 -10.88
C LEU A 79 -1.84 -2.43 -12.05
N GLU A 80 -1.57 -1.53 -12.99
CA GLU A 80 -2.39 -1.33 -14.19
C GLU A 80 -1.55 -1.72 -15.40
N ILE A 81 -1.98 -2.75 -16.10
CA ILE A 81 -1.36 -3.23 -17.34
C ILE A 81 -2.11 -2.54 -18.48
N THR A 82 -1.43 -1.61 -19.15
CA THR A 82 -1.92 -0.87 -20.32
C THR A 82 -1.24 -1.44 -21.57
N PRO A 83 -1.83 -1.33 -22.78
CA PRO A 83 -1.17 -1.82 -24.00
C PRO A 83 0.23 -1.26 -24.27
N SER A 84 0.52 -0.01 -23.86
CA SER A 84 1.80 0.66 -24.13
C SER A 84 2.80 0.64 -22.97
N HIS A 85 2.32 0.54 -21.73
CA HIS A 85 3.16 0.63 -20.54
C HIS A 85 2.52 -0.06 -19.34
N LEU A 86 3.35 -0.31 -18.33
CA LEU A 86 3.00 -0.83 -17.03
C LEU A 86 2.95 0.33 -16.03
N ILE A 87 1.79 0.55 -15.39
CA ILE A 87 1.67 1.54 -14.33
C ILE A 87 1.74 0.82 -12.99
N VAL A 88 2.76 1.14 -12.20
CA VAL A 88 2.87 0.72 -10.81
C VAL A 88 2.52 1.90 -9.92
N ARG A 89 1.33 1.83 -9.32
CA ARG A 89 0.88 2.85 -8.36
C ARG A 89 1.20 2.39 -6.96
N ASN A 90 2.17 3.05 -6.34
CA ASN A 90 2.46 2.94 -4.92
C ASN A 90 1.83 4.13 -4.17
N PRO A 91 1.75 4.10 -2.82
CA PRO A 91 1.14 5.18 -2.05
C PRO A 91 1.84 6.54 -2.24
N VAL A 92 3.16 6.52 -2.49
CA VAL A 92 4.00 7.72 -2.60
C VAL A 92 4.44 8.01 -4.04
N PHE A 93 4.65 6.98 -4.85
CA PHE A 93 5.19 7.12 -6.19
C PHE A 93 4.29 6.40 -7.21
N THR A 94 4.10 7.00 -8.38
CA THR A 94 3.53 6.31 -9.53
C THR A 94 4.62 6.17 -10.58
N HIS A 95 4.90 4.92 -10.96
CA HIS A 95 5.89 4.61 -11.99
C HIS A 95 5.15 4.20 -13.25
N GLU A 96 5.42 4.89 -14.36
CA GLU A 96 4.97 4.52 -15.69
C GLU A 96 6.16 3.93 -16.45
N ILE A 97 6.13 2.62 -16.64
CA ILE A 97 7.26 1.85 -17.16
C ILE A 97 6.87 1.32 -18.55
N PRO A 98 7.48 1.81 -19.63
CA PRO A 98 7.19 1.29 -20.97
C PRO A 98 7.67 -0.16 -21.09
N TRP A 99 6.96 -1.00 -21.85
CA TRP A 99 7.28 -2.44 -21.96
C TRP A 99 8.73 -2.71 -22.42
N ARG A 100 9.27 -1.85 -23.28
CA ARG A 100 10.66 -1.94 -23.77
C ARG A 100 11.71 -1.68 -22.69
N ALA A 101 11.36 -0.97 -21.61
CA ALA A 101 12.25 -0.68 -20.49
C ALA A 101 12.20 -1.77 -19.41
N ILE A 102 11.38 -2.81 -19.57
CA ILE A 102 11.33 -3.95 -18.65
C ILE A 102 12.29 -5.01 -19.17
N ASP A 103 13.34 -5.28 -18.40
CA ASP A 103 14.31 -6.32 -18.70
C ASP A 103 13.81 -7.67 -18.17
N ASP A 104 13.41 -7.71 -16.91
CA ASP A 104 12.86 -8.89 -16.25
C ASP A 104 11.82 -8.54 -15.16
N VAL A 105 11.07 -9.54 -14.71
CA VAL A 105 10.07 -9.43 -13.65
C VAL A 105 10.25 -10.54 -12.62
N GLU A 106 10.86 -10.19 -11.50
CA GLU A 106 11.16 -11.10 -10.41
C GLU A 106 10.02 -11.17 -9.38
N ALA A 107 9.90 -12.33 -8.76
CA ALA A 107 8.85 -12.68 -7.79
C ALA A 107 9.38 -13.03 -6.38
N VAL A 108 10.70 -12.96 -6.16
CA VAL A 108 11.33 -13.58 -4.98
C VAL A 108 10.82 -12.97 -3.66
N ASP A 109 10.78 -11.64 -3.56
CA ASP A 109 10.30 -10.90 -2.37
C ASP A 109 9.08 -10.02 -2.70
N GLY A 110 8.21 -10.55 -3.56
CA GLY A 110 7.14 -9.79 -4.20
C GLY A 110 7.48 -9.40 -5.62
N LEU A 111 6.59 -8.63 -6.24
CA LEU A 111 6.72 -8.29 -7.66
C LEU A 111 7.71 -7.13 -7.81
N THR A 112 8.89 -7.44 -8.32
CA THR A 112 9.95 -6.47 -8.61
C THR A 112 10.15 -6.42 -10.12
N ILE A 113 10.05 -5.21 -10.68
CA ILE A 113 10.30 -4.98 -12.10
C ILE A 113 11.75 -4.55 -12.22
N VAL A 114 12.52 -5.33 -12.98
CA VAL A 114 13.92 -5.07 -13.27
C VAL A 114 13.99 -4.29 -14.58
N MET A 115 14.64 -3.14 -14.53
CA MET A 115 14.89 -2.28 -15.69
C MET A 115 16.40 -2.28 -15.99
N PRO A 116 16.82 -1.87 -17.20
CA PRO A 116 18.22 -1.64 -17.53
C PRO A 116 18.91 -0.77 -16.48
N ASP A 117 20.23 -0.94 -16.32
CA ASP A 117 21.08 -0.20 -15.37
C ASP A 117 20.78 -0.48 -13.88
N TYR A 118 20.30 -1.69 -13.55
CA TYR A 118 20.03 -2.14 -12.18
C TYR A 118 18.98 -1.28 -11.44
N TYR A 119 18.07 -0.64 -12.16
CA TYR A 119 16.94 0.05 -11.54
C TYR A 119 15.83 -0.95 -11.19
N TYR A 120 15.52 -1.04 -9.90
CA TYR A 120 14.46 -1.90 -9.39
C TYR A 120 13.24 -1.08 -8.99
N VAL A 121 12.08 -1.39 -9.58
CA VAL A 121 10.79 -0.85 -9.13
C VAL A 121 10.02 -1.96 -8.42
N ARG A 122 9.98 -1.85 -7.09
CA ARG A 122 9.16 -2.73 -6.25
C ARG A 122 7.71 -2.28 -6.30
N ALA A 123 6.82 -3.17 -6.75
CA ALA A 123 5.38 -2.94 -6.68
C ALA A 123 4.92 -3.23 -5.25
N LEU A 124 4.65 -2.18 -4.48
CA LEU A 124 4.31 -2.29 -3.04
C LEU A 124 2.99 -3.05 -2.83
N ALA A 125 2.13 -3.12 -3.87
CA ALA A 125 0.97 -4.00 -3.94
C ALA A 125 1.29 -5.50 -3.74
N PHE A 126 2.55 -5.88 -3.96
CA PHE A 126 3.05 -7.24 -3.84
C PHE A 126 4.23 -7.36 -2.86
N GLY A 127 4.68 -6.25 -2.26
CA GLY A 127 5.81 -6.22 -1.33
C GLY A 127 5.36 -6.40 0.12
N GLY A 128 5.80 -7.49 0.75
CA GLY A 128 5.54 -7.77 2.16
C GLY A 128 5.88 -9.23 2.46
N SER A 129 7.11 -9.48 2.90
CA SER A 129 7.68 -10.81 3.10
C SER A 129 6.87 -11.69 4.05
N ILE A 130 6.22 -11.12 5.07
CA ILE A 130 5.37 -11.88 6.01
C ILE A 130 4.06 -12.37 5.34
N PHE A 131 3.62 -11.69 4.27
CA PHE A 131 2.33 -11.97 3.62
C PHE A 131 2.46 -12.85 2.36
N LEU A 132 3.66 -12.93 1.77
CA LEU A 132 3.94 -13.84 0.65
C LEU A 132 3.87 -15.31 1.09
N ASP A 133 4.37 -15.62 2.29
CA ASP A 133 4.31 -16.98 2.85
C ASP A 133 2.87 -17.44 3.14
N ILE A 134 1.99 -16.55 3.58
CA ILE A 134 0.62 -16.92 4.01
C ILE A 134 -0.37 -16.92 2.82
N PHE A 135 -0.31 -15.91 1.93
CA PHE A 135 -1.33 -15.70 0.91
C PHE A 135 -0.93 -16.13 -0.50
N GLY A 136 0.24 -16.75 -0.64
CA GLY A 136 0.55 -17.64 -1.75
C GLY A 136 0.97 -16.96 -3.05
N ASP A 137 1.89 -17.68 -3.69
CA ASP A 137 2.56 -17.44 -4.95
C ASP A 137 1.61 -17.30 -6.17
N ARG A 138 0.34 -17.69 -6.04
CA ARG A 138 -0.59 -17.80 -7.19
C ARG A 138 -0.91 -16.46 -7.85
N THR A 139 -1.26 -15.44 -7.08
CA THR A 139 -1.58 -14.10 -7.65
C THR A 139 -0.33 -13.45 -8.25
N LEU A 140 0.82 -13.70 -7.63
CA LEU A 140 2.11 -13.20 -8.08
C LEU A 140 2.52 -13.85 -9.41
N ARG A 141 2.53 -15.18 -9.49
CA ARG A 141 2.76 -15.95 -10.73
C ARG A 141 1.74 -15.60 -11.82
N ARG A 142 0.50 -15.26 -11.44
CA ARG A 142 -0.52 -14.80 -12.41
C ARG A 142 -0.19 -13.40 -12.93
N ALA A 143 0.22 -12.47 -12.07
CA ALA A 143 0.66 -11.14 -12.48
C ALA A 143 1.89 -11.23 -13.39
N GLN A 144 2.90 -12.03 -13.02
CA GLN A 144 4.07 -12.29 -13.86
C GLN A 144 3.68 -12.84 -15.24
N ARG A 145 2.80 -13.86 -15.29
CA ARG A 145 2.31 -14.41 -16.56
C ARG A 145 1.58 -13.36 -17.41
N LEU A 146 0.75 -12.51 -16.79
CA LEU A 146 0.06 -11.44 -17.50
C LEU A 146 1.01 -10.37 -18.02
N ILE A 147 2.05 -10.04 -17.26
CA ILE A 147 3.07 -9.08 -17.65
C ILE A 147 3.93 -9.66 -18.80
N ALA A 148 4.40 -10.90 -18.69
CA ALA A 148 5.13 -11.58 -19.75
C ALA A 148 4.30 -11.65 -21.05
N ALA A 149 3.04 -12.09 -20.95
CA ALA A 149 2.13 -12.14 -22.11
C ALA A 149 1.77 -10.77 -22.68
N ALA A 150 1.90 -9.68 -21.92
CA ALA A 150 1.73 -8.31 -22.42
C ALA A 150 3.01 -7.78 -23.09
N ARG A 151 4.18 -8.12 -22.55
CA ARG A 151 5.51 -7.79 -23.11
C ARG A 151 5.70 -8.38 -24.50
N ASP A 152 5.28 -9.63 -24.70
CA ASP A 152 5.45 -10.35 -25.97
C ASP A 152 4.51 -9.89 -27.08
N ARG A 153 3.58 -8.95 -26.80
CA ARG A 153 2.70 -8.42 -27.84
C ARG A 153 3.48 -7.50 -28.77
N PRO A 154 3.32 -7.64 -30.09
CA PRO A 154 3.94 -6.73 -31.04
C PRO A 154 3.45 -5.31 -30.76
N LEU A 155 4.39 -4.45 -30.36
CA LEU A 155 4.13 -3.04 -30.12
C LEU A 155 3.65 -2.41 -31.42
N ALA A 156 2.54 -1.67 -31.37
CA ALA A 156 2.03 -0.95 -32.53
C ALA A 156 3.04 0.13 -32.94
N GLY A 157 3.70 -0.07 -34.08
CA GLY A 157 4.52 0.94 -34.76
C GLY A 157 6.03 0.71 -34.67
N PRO A 158 6.72 0.47 -35.80
CA PRO A 158 8.19 0.34 -35.85
C PRO A 158 8.94 1.66 -35.55
N ASP A 159 8.30 2.83 -35.68
CA ASP A 159 9.02 4.12 -35.76
C ASP A 159 8.91 5.03 -34.54
N MET A 160 8.29 4.60 -33.43
CA MET A 160 8.29 5.44 -32.23
C MET A 160 9.57 5.25 -31.40
N PRO A 161 10.31 6.34 -31.11
CA PRO A 161 11.43 6.28 -30.19
C PRO A 161 10.97 5.70 -28.84
N PRO A 162 11.83 4.94 -28.15
CA PRO A 162 11.46 4.31 -26.89
C PRO A 162 10.99 5.41 -25.93
N PRO A 163 9.77 5.30 -25.37
CA PRO A 163 9.34 6.23 -24.34
C PRO A 163 10.36 6.15 -23.20
N GLU A 164 10.83 7.29 -22.71
CA GLU A 164 11.66 7.30 -21.52
C GLU A 164 10.82 6.88 -20.31
N PRO A 165 11.37 6.09 -19.37
CA PRO A 165 10.68 5.74 -18.13
C PRO A 165 10.35 7.02 -17.36
N ARG A 166 9.06 7.27 -17.13
CA ARG A 166 8.59 8.45 -16.41
C ARG A 166 8.35 8.10 -14.95
N ARG A 167 9.17 8.66 -14.06
CA ARG A 167 8.91 8.67 -12.62
C ARG A 167 8.13 9.92 -12.27
N LEU A 168 6.82 9.78 -12.09
CA LEU A 168 5.99 10.85 -11.59
C LEU A 168 5.94 10.79 -10.07
N LEU A 169 6.56 11.78 -9.43
CA LEU A 169 6.35 12.02 -8.01
C LEU A 169 4.91 12.52 -7.83
N HIS A 170 3.99 11.58 -7.63
CA HIS A 170 2.64 11.90 -7.25
C HIS A 170 2.60 12.00 -5.72
N VAL A 171 3.13 13.10 -5.16
CA VAL A 171 2.96 13.40 -3.73
C VAL A 171 1.48 13.51 -3.49
N GLN A 172 0.90 12.45 -2.95
CA GLN A 172 -0.52 12.45 -2.69
C GLN A 172 -0.75 13.35 -1.49
N TRP A 173 -1.50 14.43 -1.69
CA TRP A 173 -1.81 15.43 -0.66
C TRP A 173 -2.40 14.83 0.62
N TRP A 174 -2.95 13.61 0.55
CA TRP A 174 -3.41 12.87 1.72
C TRP A 174 -2.28 12.41 2.67
N LEU A 175 -1.00 12.44 2.26
CA LEU A 175 0.12 12.16 3.16
C LEU A 175 0.37 13.30 4.17
N LEU A 176 -0.03 14.54 3.84
CA LEU A 176 0.12 15.69 4.73
C LEU A 176 -0.57 15.51 6.10
N PRO A 177 -1.86 15.12 6.18
CA PRO A 177 -2.49 14.88 7.48
C PRO A 177 -1.80 13.76 8.28
N VAL A 178 -1.18 12.76 7.63
CA VAL A 178 -0.41 11.71 8.32
C VAL A 178 0.81 12.31 9.01
N VAL A 179 1.58 13.10 8.28
CA VAL A 179 2.78 13.76 8.80
C VAL A 179 2.38 14.72 9.93
N LEU A 180 1.29 15.47 9.76
CA LEU A 180 0.81 16.41 10.76
C LEU A 180 0.36 15.69 12.04
N ILE A 181 -0.36 14.57 11.93
CA ILE A 181 -0.77 13.77 13.08
C ILE A 181 0.45 13.17 13.78
N LEU A 182 1.43 12.64 13.03
CA LEU A 182 2.66 12.12 13.60
C LEU A 182 3.41 13.20 14.39
N VAL A 183 3.52 14.41 13.82
CA VAL A 183 4.16 15.56 14.50
C VAL A 183 3.41 15.92 15.78
N VAL A 184 2.08 15.98 15.75
CA VAL A 184 1.25 16.25 16.94
C VAL A 184 1.45 15.18 18.02
N VAL A 185 1.51 13.90 17.64
CA VAL A 185 1.71 12.78 18.57
C VAL A 185 3.09 12.82 19.20
N VAL A 186 4.13 13.08 18.41
CA VAL A 186 5.50 13.20 18.91
C VAL A 186 5.63 14.41 19.84
N ALA A 187 5.05 15.55 19.46
CA ALA A 187 5.04 16.76 20.29
C ALA A 187 4.28 16.53 21.61
N TRP A 188 3.15 15.83 21.57
CA TRP A 188 2.38 15.50 22.77
C TRP A 188 3.11 14.50 23.67
N GLY A 189 3.71 13.45 23.09
CA GLY A 189 4.46 12.44 23.84
C GLY A 189 5.71 13.02 24.51
N THR A 190 6.46 13.85 23.79
CA THR A 190 7.61 14.57 24.35
C THR A 190 7.20 15.51 25.47
N TRP A 191 6.12 16.29 25.29
CA TRP A 191 5.57 17.14 26.35
C TRP A 191 5.18 16.35 27.61
N LYS A 192 4.51 15.20 27.46
CA LYS A 192 4.14 14.34 28.60
C LYS A 192 5.36 13.77 29.32
N LEU A 193 6.40 13.35 28.60
CA LEU A 193 7.64 12.82 29.16
C LEU A 193 8.45 13.91 29.88
N ASP A 194 8.42 15.14 29.36
CA ASP A 194 9.13 16.28 29.93
C ASP A 194 8.42 16.90 31.14
N THR A 195 7.12 16.66 31.35
CA THR A 195 6.45 17.02 32.61
C THR A 195 7.06 16.20 33.76
N PRO A 196 7.98 16.77 34.56
CA PRO A 196 8.63 16.00 35.60
C PRO A 196 7.59 15.71 36.67
N ALA A 197 7.67 14.55 37.32
CA ALA A 197 6.82 14.15 38.44
C ALA A 197 7.01 15.01 39.73
N LEU A 198 7.30 16.31 39.57
CA LEU A 198 7.56 17.31 40.60
C LEU A 198 6.35 17.64 41.47
N TRP A 199 5.18 17.07 41.20
CA TRP A 199 3.95 17.27 41.96
C TRP A 199 3.40 15.97 42.57
N ARG A 200 4.27 15.08 43.07
CA ARG A 200 3.83 14.13 44.12
C ARG A 200 3.96 14.81 45.48
N PRO A 201 2.88 15.36 46.07
CA PRO A 201 2.92 15.73 47.47
C PRO A 201 3.25 14.47 48.28
N ARG A 202 4.24 14.59 49.17
CA ARG A 202 4.55 13.58 50.18
C ARG A 202 3.43 13.50 51.21
#